data_AF-A0A966I516-F1
#
_entry.id   AF-A0A966I516-F1
#
_cell.length_a   1.000
_cell.length_b   1.000
_cell.length_c   1.000
_cell.angle_alpha   90.00
_cell.angle_beta   90.00
_cell.angle_gamma   90.00
#
_symmetry.space_group_name_H-M   'P 1'
#
loop_
_entity.id
_entity.type
_entity.pdbx_description
1 polymer ?
#
loop_
_entity_poly.entity_id
_entity_poly.type
_entity_poly.pdbx_seq_one_letter_code
_entity_poly.pdbx_strand_id
1 'polypeptide(L)'
;MESAVKRKVRTIDASWSTPQLLEAMLHALKGDGPALSTTDLGIEEITSQCALVVTTSGSTGDPKSVLLSAHSLLSNARATHKFLNATSGERWSLLLPTTHIAGLNILIRSIELGTEPVSLSSKADYTAIVPTQLHRALHGDRINVVTTYGMTETTGGVVYNGQPLEGVEIDIREGLIAIKAPQVALGYLHGDFPINDGWFITKDRGELREGKLQVLGRTDDQIISGGEKISL
;
A
#
# COMPACT_ATOMS: atom_id res chain seq x y z
N MET A 1 6.42 3.15 -32.45
CA MET A 1 7.14 3.41 -31.19
C MET A 1 6.57 4.70 -30.63
N GLU A 2 5.43 4.62 -29.94
CA GLU A 2 4.85 5.78 -29.26
C GLU A 2 5.86 6.23 -28.21
N SER A 3 6.27 7.49 -28.30
CA SER A 3 7.03 8.14 -27.23
C SER A 3 6.18 8.05 -25.97
N ALA A 4 6.55 7.18 -25.04
CA ALA A 4 5.83 7.03 -23.78
C ALA A 4 5.80 8.40 -23.10
N VAL A 5 4.62 8.99 -22.96
CA VAL A 5 4.44 10.30 -22.35
C VAL A 5 5.04 10.25 -20.95
N LYS A 6 5.95 11.17 -20.64
CA LYS A 6 6.61 11.26 -19.35
C LYS A 6 6.06 12.43 -18.53
N ARG A 7 6.22 12.35 -17.22
CA ARG A 7 5.97 13.45 -16.28
C ARG A 7 7.14 13.57 -15.30
N LYS A 8 7.33 14.77 -14.74
CA LYS A 8 8.36 15.03 -13.73
C LYS A 8 8.16 14.18 -12.47
N VAL A 9 9.25 13.86 -11.78
CA VAL A 9 9.23 13.24 -10.45
C VAL A 9 9.68 14.26 -9.41
N ARG A 10 9.07 14.22 -8.22
CA ARG A 10 9.46 15.03 -7.07
C ARG A 10 9.51 14.18 -5.80
N THR A 11 10.67 14.16 -5.16
CA THR A 11 10.82 13.52 -3.85
C THR A 11 9.99 14.26 -2.80
N ILE A 12 9.27 13.50 -1.98
CA ILE A 12 8.55 14.02 -0.82
C ILE A 12 9.57 14.58 0.17
N ASP A 13 9.43 15.85 0.50
CA ASP A 13 10.30 16.53 1.44
C ASP A 13 9.82 16.27 2.88
N ALA A 14 10.73 15.84 3.75
CA ALA A 14 10.42 15.59 5.16
C ALA A 14 10.00 16.85 5.93
N SER A 15 10.28 18.04 5.41
CA SER A 15 9.87 19.32 5.99
C SER A 15 8.44 19.73 5.62
N TRP A 16 7.77 19.05 4.68
CA TRP A 16 6.41 19.41 4.30
C TRP A 16 5.43 19.17 5.45
N SER A 17 4.58 20.17 5.68
CA SER A 17 3.39 20.00 6.50
C SER A 17 2.38 19.05 5.83
N THR A 18 1.48 18.48 6.63
CA THR A 18 0.40 17.62 6.11
C THR A 18 -0.42 18.28 5.00
N PRO A 19 -0.84 19.56 5.11
CA PRO A 19 -1.56 20.23 4.01
C PRO A 19 -0.76 20.34 2.72
N GLN A 20 0.55 20.68 2.80
CA GLN A 20 1.42 20.75 1.62
C GLN A 20 1.55 19.40 0.93
N LEU A 21 1.69 18.32 1.72
CA LEU A 21 1.77 16.97 1.18
C LEU A 21 0.43 16.53 0.56
N LEU A 22 -0.72 16.88 1.15
CA LEU A 22 -2.04 16.61 0.57
C LEU A 22 -2.24 17.32 -0.76
N GLU A 23 -1.87 18.59 -0.85
CA GLU A 23 -1.96 19.37 -2.08
C GLU A 23 -1.09 18.75 -3.19
N ALA A 24 0.17 18.43 -2.89
CA ALA A 24 1.07 17.77 -3.83
C ALA A 24 0.53 16.39 -4.26
N MET A 25 -0.02 15.62 -3.31
CA MET A 25 -0.64 14.31 -3.58
C MET A 25 -1.85 14.45 -4.50
N LEU A 26 -2.71 15.44 -4.28
CA LEU A 26 -3.88 15.71 -5.11
C LEU A 26 -3.47 15.99 -6.57
N HIS A 27 -2.44 16.81 -6.78
CA HIS A 27 -1.90 17.09 -8.11
C HIS A 27 -1.25 15.85 -8.76
N ALA A 28 -0.56 15.04 -7.96
CA ALA A 28 0.01 13.78 -8.44
C ALA A 28 -1.08 12.82 -8.95
N LEU A 29 -2.17 12.67 -8.17
CA LEU A 29 -3.33 11.83 -8.48
C LEU A 29 -4.14 12.33 -9.68
N LYS A 30 -4.31 13.64 -9.84
CA LYS A 30 -4.99 14.26 -10.99
C LYS A 30 -4.20 14.14 -12.29
N GLY A 31 -2.87 13.97 -12.19
CA GLY A 31 -1.99 13.94 -13.36
C GLY A 31 -1.50 15.32 -13.82
N ASP A 32 -1.86 16.40 -13.12
CA ASP A 32 -1.49 17.78 -13.47
C ASP A 32 -0.22 18.27 -12.73
N GLY A 33 0.30 17.50 -11.77
CA GLY A 33 1.58 17.75 -11.10
C GLY A 33 2.71 16.78 -11.47
N PRO A 34 3.84 16.79 -10.75
CA PRO A 34 4.82 15.70 -10.79
C PRO A 34 4.26 14.43 -10.13
N ALA A 35 4.80 13.27 -10.50
CA ALA A 35 4.69 12.07 -9.67
C ALA A 35 5.51 12.28 -8.38
N LEU A 36 5.05 11.75 -7.26
CA LEU A 36 5.77 11.85 -5.99
C LEU A 36 6.63 10.60 -5.75
N SER A 37 7.78 10.73 -5.09
CA SER A 37 8.58 9.59 -4.64
C SER A 37 8.91 9.66 -3.15
N THR A 38 8.96 8.52 -2.48
CA THR A 38 9.34 8.46 -1.04
C THR A 38 10.83 8.57 -0.80
N THR A 39 11.64 8.40 -1.85
CA THR A 39 13.10 8.53 -1.84
C THR A 39 13.56 9.30 -3.07
N ASP A 40 14.78 9.83 -3.03
CA ASP A 40 15.45 10.30 -4.25
C ASP A 40 15.76 9.09 -5.14
N LEU A 41 15.29 9.15 -6.39
CA LEU A 41 15.41 8.08 -7.37
C LEU A 41 16.58 8.32 -8.35
N GLY A 42 17.22 9.50 -8.31
CA GLY A 42 18.25 9.87 -9.29
C GLY A 42 17.73 10.03 -10.72
N ILE A 43 16.42 10.23 -10.89
CA ILE A 43 15.75 10.45 -12.19
C ILE A 43 14.85 11.69 -12.12
N GLU A 44 14.72 12.40 -13.25
CA GLU A 44 13.87 13.59 -13.34
C GLU A 44 12.45 13.29 -13.83
N GLU A 45 12.27 12.20 -14.57
CA GLU A 45 11.02 11.88 -15.27
C GLU A 45 10.65 10.40 -15.17
N ILE A 46 9.34 10.13 -15.19
CA ILE A 46 8.76 8.80 -15.13
C ILE A 46 7.56 8.68 -16.07
N THR A 47 7.06 7.45 -16.29
CA THR A 47 5.81 7.23 -17.05
C THR A 47 4.67 8.10 -16.53
N SER A 48 3.93 8.75 -17.42
CA SER A 48 2.82 9.65 -17.08
C SER A 48 1.71 8.96 -16.29
N GLN A 49 1.60 7.63 -16.39
CA GLN A 49 0.64 6.82 -15.64
C GLN A 49 0.97 6.73 -14.15
N CYS A 50 2.23 6.98 -13.75
CA CYS A 50 2.66 6.90 -12.36
C CYS A 50 2.23 8.15 -11.60
N ALA A 51 1.64 7.97 -10.41
CA ALA A 51 1.33 9.05 -9.48
C ALA A 51 2.29 9.05 -8.29
N LEU A 52 2.69 7.85 -7.82
CA LEU A 52 3.52 7.69 -6.64
C LEU A 52 4.56 6.58 -6.86
N VAL A 53 5.78 6.82 -6.42
CA VAL A 53 6.85 5.82 -6.33
C VAL A 53 7.15 5.57 -4.87
N VAL A 54 6.96 4.33 -4.42
CA VAL A 54 7.24 3.95 -3.03
C VAL A 54 8.40 2.96 -3.02
N THR A 55 9.51 3.37 -2.41
CA THR A 55 10.68 2.50 -2.24
C THR A 55 10.49 1.63 -0.99
N THR A 56 10.55 0.31 -1.20
CA THR A 56 10.48 -0.70 -0.13
C THR A 56 11.88 -1.03 0.36
N SER A 57 12.04 -1.22 1.67
CA SER A 57 13.35 -1.44 2.30
C SER A 57 13.97 -2.80 1.98
N GLY A 58 13.20 -3.76 1.43
CA GLY A 58 13.66 -5.10 1.09
C GLY A 58 14.24 -5.87 2.29
N SER A 59 13.49 -6.77 2.92
CA SER A 59 14.04 -7.61 4.01
C SER A 59 15.14 -8.58 3.54
N THR A 60 15.26 -8.81 2.23
CA THR A 60 16.06 -9.89 1.62
C THR A 60 16.91 -9.46 0.41
N GLY A 61 17.06 -8.16 0.13
CA GLY A 61 17.81 -7.68 -1.03
C GLY A 61 17.78 -6.16 -1.23
N ASP A 62 18.13 -5.70 -2.43
CA ASP A 62 18.17 -4.27 -2.78
C ASP A 62 16.78 -3.61 -2.68
N PRO A 63 16.69 -2.35 -2.23
CA PRO A 63 15.44 -1.61 -2.17
C PRO A 63 14.72 -1.59 -3.51
N LYS A 64 13.41 -1.87 -3.52
CA LYS A 64 12.60 -1.85 -4.74
C LYS A 64 11.71 -0.62 -4.77
N SER A 65 11.82 0.19 -5.82
CA SER A 65 10.93 1.32 -6.08
C SER A 65 9.72 0.87 -6.88
N VAL A 66 8.54 0.89 -6.24
CA VAL A 66 7.28 0.41 -6.82
C VAL A 66 6.52 1.57 -7.45
N LEU A 67 6.10 1.41 -8.71
CA LEU A 67 5.39 2.42 -9.49
C LEU A 67 3.88 2.27 -9.33
N LEU A 68 3.24 3.24 -8.68
CA LEU A 68 1.81 3.21 -8.36
C LEU A 68 1.06 4.24 -9.20
N SER A 69 0.02 3.79 -9.91
CA SER A 69 -0.84 4.66 -10.69
C SER A 69 -1.89 5.35 -9.80
N ALA A 70 -2.43 6.48 -10.27
CA ALA A 70 -3.59 7.08 -9.62
C ALA A 70 -4.78 6.11 -9.56
N HIS A 71 -4.99 5.34 -10.64
CA HIS A 71 -6.07 4.34 -10.70
C HIS A 71 -5.93 3.29 -9.60
N SER A 72 -4.74 2.71 -9.41
CA SER A 72 -4.51 1.67 -8.41
C SER A 72 -4.69 2.21 -6.98
N LEU A 73 -4.16 3.41 -6.70
CA LEU A 73 -4.27 4.07 -5.40
C LEU A 73 -5.72 4.41 -5.04
N LEU A 74 -6.47 5.01 -5.97
CA LEU A 74 -7.87 5.37 -5.76
C LEU A 74 -8.77 4.13 -5.68
N SER A 75 -8.46 3.07 -6.44
CA SER A 75 -9.15 1.79 -6.33
C SER A 75 -8.97 1.14 -4.96
N ASN A 76 -7.78 1.26 -4.35
CA ASN A 76 -7.54 0.79 -2.98
C ASN A 76 -8.35 1.59 -1.95
N ALA A 77 -8.31 2.92 -2.05
CA ALA A 77 -9.04 3.81 -1.15
C ALA A 77 -10.54 3.52 -1.16
N ARG A 78 -11.16 3.46 -2.35
CA ARG A 78 -12.59 3.18 -2.53
C ARG A 78 -12.99 1.81 -2.03
N ALA A 79 -12.22 0.77 -2.34
CA ALA A 79 -12.51 -0.57 -1.87
C ALA A 79 -12.39 -0.67 -0.34
N THR A 80 -11.42 0.03 0.26
CA THR A 80 -11.29 0.13 1.73
C THR A 80 -12.50 0.83 2.34
N HIS A 81 -12.90 2.00 1.81
CA HIS A 81 -14.05 2.75 2.31
C HIS A 81 -15.33 1.95 2.20
N LYS A 82 -15.55 1.24 1.08
CA LYS A 82 -16.69 0.36 0.89
C LYS A 82 -16.73 -0.75 1.94
N PHE A 83 -15.60 -1.42 2.19
CA PHE A 83 -15.53 -2.48 3.20
C PHE A 83 -15.84 -1.95 4.62
N LEU A 84 -15.37 -0.74 4.93
CA LEU A 84 -15.60 -0.11 6.23
C LEU A 84 -16.97 0.59 6.34
N ASN A 85 -17.75 0.65 5.26
CA ASN A 85 -18.95 1.48 5.13
C ASN A 85 -18.70 2.96 5.44
N ALA A 86 -17.55 3.48 5.01
CA ALA A 86 -17.17 4.86 5.28
C ALA A 86 -18.01 5.86 4.49
N THR A 87 -18.26 7.02 5.09
CA THR A 87 -19.09 8.09 4.53
C THR A 87 -18.32 9.41 4.43
N SER A 88 -18.75 10.28 3.49
CA SER A 88 -18.11 11.59 3.27
C SER A 88 -18.07 12.40 4.56
N GLY A 89 -16.93 13.03 4.86
CA GLY A 89 -16.74 13.81 6.08
C GLY A 89 -16.13 13.02 7.25
N GLU A 90 -16.08 11.70 7.19
CA GLU A 90 -15.34 10.89 8.17
C GLU A 90 -13.83 11.08 8.00
N ARG A 91 -13.09 10.93 9.11
CA ARG A 91 -11.68 11.31 9.18
C ARG A 91 -10.79 10.16 9.61
N TRP A 92 -9.67 10.02 8.90
CA TRP A 92 -8.61 9.10 9.24
C TRP A 92 -7.57 9.75 10.15
N SER A 93 -7.01 9.01 11.10
CA SER A 93 -5.84 9.44 11.83
C SER A 93 -4.55 9.13 11.06
N LEU A 94 -3.62 10.09 10.99
CA LEU A 94 -2.29 9.88 10.43
C LEU A 94 -1.29 9.56 11.54
N LEU A 95 -1.15 8.27 11.85
CA LEU A 95 -0.23 7.76 12.87
C LEU A 95 0.98 7.01 12.30
N LEU A 96 0.96 6.75 11.00
CA LEU A 96 2.00 6.00 10.30
C LEU A 96 2.88 6.95 9.50
N PRO A 97 4.20 6.67 9.37
CA PRO A 97 5.09 7.47 8.55
C PRO A 97 4.62 7.52 7.09
N THR A 98 4.64 8.72 6.50
CA THR A 98 4.35 8.96 5.07
C THR A 98 5.51 8.57 4.15
N THR A 99 6.56 7.93 4.68
CA THR A 99 7.63 7.28 3.92
C THR A 99 7.23 5.89 3.39
N HIS A 100 6.09 5.35 3.85
CA HIS A 100 5.58 4.05 3.47
C HIS A 100 4.15 4.14 2.94
N ILE A 101 3.77 3.15 2.11
CA ILE A 101 2.43 3.07 1.51
C ILE A 101 1.30 3.15 2.54
N ALA A 102 1.49 2.58 3.74
CA ALA A 102 0.47 2.58 4.78
C ALA A 102 0.12 3.99 5.28
N GLY A 103 1.11 4.87 5.47
CA GLY A 103 0.88 6.28 5.84
C GLY A 103 0.38 7.10 4.66
N LEU A 104 0.88 6.85 3.44
CA LEU A 104 0.42 7.56 2.23
C LEU A 104 -1.04 7.24 1.90
N ASN A 105 -1.49 6.00 2.13
CA ASN A 105 -2.89 5.62 1.97
C ASN A 105 -3.84 6.37 2.90
N ILE A 106 -3.39 6.80 4.07
CA ILE A 106 -4.21 7.66 4.94
C ILE A 106 -4.53 8.98 4.24
N LEU A 107 -3.53 9.60 3.62
CA LEU A 107 -3.71 10.84 2.86
C LEU A 107 -4.68 10.65 1.70
N ILE A 108 -4.52 9.58 0.94
CA ILE A 108 -5.34 9.28 -0.24
C ILE A 108 -6.79 8.97 0.17
N ARG A 109 -6.98 8.23 1.27
CA ARG A 109 -8.30 7.95 1.85
C ARG A 109 -8.97 9.22 2.37
N SER A 110 -8.22 10.12 2.99
CA SER A 110 -8.72 11.44 3.40
C SER A 110 -9.16 12.27 2.18
N ILE A 111 -8.34 12.32 1.11
CA ILE A 111 -8.70 12.99 -0.15
C ILE A 111 -10.01 12.44 -0.74
N GLU A 112 -10.16 11.11 -0.81
CA GLU A 112 -11.39 10.49 -1.35
C GLU A 112 -12.63 10.72 -0.48
N LEU A 113 -12.49 10.94 0.84
CA LEU A 113 -13.58 11.34 1.73
C LEU A 113 -13.84 12.86 1.76
N GLY A 114 -13.03 13.64 1.05
CA GLY A 114 -13.08 15.10 1.08
C GLY A 114 -12.67 15.71 2.42
N THR A 115 -11.80 15.04 3.17
CA THR A 115 -11.34 15.46 4.50
C THR A 115 -9.82 15.58 4.58
N GLU A 116 -9.34 16.20 5.66
CA GLU A 116 -7.94 16.13 6.07
C GLU A 116 -7.77 15.07 7.17
N PRO A 117 -6.63 14.36 7.21
CA PRO A 117 -6.34 13.44 8.28
C PRO A 117 -6.06 14.20 9.58
N VAL A 118 -6.38 13.57 10.70
CA VAL A 118 -6.21 14.16 12.03
C VAL A 118 -5.06 13.53 12.79
N SER A 119 -4.47 14.27 13.73
CA SER A 119 -3.46 13.75 14.66
C SER A 119 -4.10 13.12 15.89
N LEU A 120 -3.28 12.50 16.76
CA LEU A 120 -3.72 11.82 18.00
C LEU A 120 -4.57 12.68 18.94
N SER A 121 -4.46 14.00 18.88
CA SER A 121 -5.19 14.91 19.78
C SER A 121 -6.65 15.14 19.38
N SER A 122 -7.09 14.56 18.25
CA SER A 122 -8.41 14.78 17.66
C SER A 122 -9.15 13.47 17.43
N LYS A 123 -10.48 13.48 17.59
CA LYS A 123 -11.32 12.32 17.32
C LYS A 123 -11.26 11.94 15.83
N ALA A 124 -10.76 10.74 15.56
CA ALA A 124 -10.78 10.09 14.26
C ALA A 124 -11.82 8.97 14.22
N ASP A 125 -12.35 8.67 13.05
CA ASP A 125 -13.28 7.56 12.82
C ASP A 125 -12.51 6.27 12.49
N TYR A 126 -11.34 6.41 11.85
CA TYR A 126 -10.48 5.29 11.46
C TYR A 126 -9.02 5.52 11.84
N THR A 127 -8.32 4.44 12.16
CA THR A 127 -6.87 4.42 12.38
C THR A 127 -6.26 3.17 11.73
N ALA A 128 -5.06 3.30 11.18
CA ALA A 128 -4.24 2.16 10.75
C ALA A 128 -3.01 2.08 11.66
N ILE A 129 -2.74 0.89 12.18
CA ILE A 129 -1.62 0.63 13.08
C ILE A 129 -0.92 -0.66 12.70
N VAL A 130 0.38 -0.76 12.96
CA VAL A 130 1.14 -2.00 12.76
C VAL A 130 0.95 -2.96 13.95
N PRO A 131 1.13 -4.29 13.79
CA PRO A 131 0.81 -5.27 14.84
C PRO A 131 1.43 -4.99 16.21
N THR A 132 2.63 -4.44 16.27
CA THR A 132 3.30 -4.06 17.54
C THR A 132 2.57 -2.96 18.31
N GLN A 133 1.80 -2.11 17.62
CA GLN A 133 0.96 -1.08 18.23
C GLN A 133 -0.41 -1.62 18.67
N LEU A 134 -0.90 -2.72 18.06
CA LEU A 134 -2.19 -3.35 18.36
C LEU A 134 -2.26 -3.91 19.79
N HIS A 135 -1.15 -4.47 20.30
CA HIS A 135 -1.07 -5.00 21.68
C HIS A 135 -1.40 -3.93 22.74
N ARG A 136 -1.20 -2.63 22.45
CA ARG A 136 -1.51 -1.54 23.39
C ARG A 136 -2.97 -1.05 23.28
N ALA A 137 -3.60 -1.24 22.12
CA ALA A 137 -4.96 -0.79 21.85
C ALA A 137 -6.04 -1.78 22.31
N LEU A 138 -5.74 -3.09 22.31
CA LEU A 138 -6.70 -4.15 22.68
C LEU A 138 -7.14 -4.17 24.15
N HIS A 139 -6.57 -3.31 25.01
CA HIS A 139 -6.91 -3.22 26.43
C HIS A 139 -7.82 -2.04 26.80
N GLY A 140 -8.36 -1.29 25.83
CA GLY A 140 -9.33 -0.21 26.07
C GLY A 140 -10.46 -0.21 25.04
N ASP A 141 -11.70 0.00 25.53
CA ASP A 141 -13.00 0.08 24.82
C ASP A 141 -13.28 -0.92 23.67
N ARG A 142 -14.55 -0.98 23.24
CA ARG A 142 -15.01 -1.89 22.17
C ARG A 142 -14.56 -1.38 20.80
N ILE A 143 -13.28 -1.53 20.48
CA ILE A 143 -12.71 -1.18 19.18
C ILE A 143 -12.98 -2.29 18.18
N ASN A 144 -13.56 -1.95 17.02
CA ASN A 144 -13.66 -2.89 15.91
C ASN A 144 -12.30 -3.04 15.24
N VAL A 145 -11.70 -4.23 15.31
CA VAL A 145 -10.37 -4.50 14.73
C VAL A 145 -10.53 -5.20 13.39
N VAL A 146 -9.93 -4.63 12.36
CA VAL A 146 -9.84 -5.23 11.03
C VAL A 146 -8.39 -5.61 10.77
N THR A 147 -8.16 -6.89 10.51
CA THR A 147 -6.86 -7.39 10.05
C THR A 147 -6.77 -7.22 8.54
N THR A 148 -5.61 -6.81 8.03
CA THR A 148 -5.42 -6.60 6.59
C THR A 148 -4.18 -7.32 6.10
N TYR A 149 -4.24 -7.82 4.88
CA TYR A 149 -3.11 -8.36 4.13
C TYR A 149 -2.95 -7.60 2.81
N GLY A 150 -1.72 -7.25 2.50
CA GLY A 150 -1.31 -6.52 1.31
C GLY A 150 0.08 -5.93 1.46
N MET A 151 0.56 -5.28 0.41
CA MET A 151 1.93 -4.79 0.29
C MET A 151 1.98 -3.55 -0.59
N THR A 152 3.17 -2.98 -0.79
CA THR A 152 3.35 -1.80 -1.62
C THR A 152 2.92 -2.06 -3.07
N GLU A 153 3.23 -3.25 -3.60
CA GLU A 153 2.88 -3.73 -4.93
C GLU A 153 1.37 -3.87 -5.16
N THR A 154 0.58 -3.92 -4.09
CA THR A 154 -0.89 -3.94 -4.13
C THR A 154 -1.49 -2.63 -3.64
N THR A 155 -0.71 -1.55 -3.59
CA THR A 155 -1.10 -0.24 -3.04
C THR A 155 -1.65 -0.31 -1.61
N GLY A 156 -1.17 -1.25 -0.80
CA GLY A 156 -1.64 -1.51 0.56
C GLY A 156 -2.55 -2.73 0.65
N GLY A 157 -3.42 -2.76 1.66
CA GLY A 157 -4.27 -3.91 1.96
C GLY A 157 -5.28 -4.23 0.84
N VAL A 158 -5.35 -5.50 0.45
CA VAL A 158 -6.28 -6.03 -0.56
C VAL A 158 -7.15 -7.18 -0.03
N VAL A 159 -6.82 -7.70 1.14
CA VAL A 159 -7.60 -8.72 1.84
C VAL A 159 -7.85 -8.27 3.29
N TYR A 160 -9.11 -8.22 3.71
CA TYR A 160 -9.53 -7.69 5.01
C TYR A 160 -10.28 -8.81 5.77
N ASN A 161 -9.84 -9.14 6.98
CA ASN A 161 -10.35 -10.28 7.77
C ASN A 161 -10.40 -11.60 6.97
N GLY A 162 -9.37 -11.82 6.15
CA GLY A 162 -9.25 -12.98 5.25
C GLY A 162 -10.09 -12.90 3.99
N GLN A 163 -10.93 -11.87 3.81
CA GLN A 163 -11.79 -11.72 2.62
C GLN A 163 -11.18 -10.75 1.62
N PRO A 164 -11.09 -11.10 0.33
CA PRO A 164 -10.68 -10.17 -0.72
C PRO A 164 -11.60 -8.94 -0.77
N LEU A 165 -11.02 -7.76 -0.98
CA LEU A 165 -11.79 -6.54 -1.24
C LEU A 165 -12.49 -6.63 -2.60
N GLU A 166 -13.44 -5.71 -2.86
CA GLU A 166 -14.12 -5.63 -4.15
C GLU A 166 -13.12 -5.49 -5.31
N GLY A 167 -13.30 -6.32 -6.34
CA GLY A 167 -12.43 -6.36 -7.52
C GLY A 167 -11.10 -7.08 -7.32
N VAL A 168 -10.85 -7.65 -6.14
CA VAL A 168 -9.65 -8.45 -5.84
C VAL A 168 -9.97 -9.93 -6.04
N GLU A 169 -9.21 -10.57 -6.93
CA GLU A 169 -9.17 -12.02 -7.08
C GLU A 169 -7.91 -12.56 -6.40
N ILE A 170 -8.07 -13.66 -5.65
CA ILE A 170 -6.98 -14.36 -4.96
C ILE A 170 -6.94 -15.80 -5.47
N ASP A 171 -5.74 -16.26 -5.79
CA ASP A 171 -5.46 -17.63 -6.22
C ASP A 171 -4.17 -18.13 -5.54
N ILE A 172 -3.98 -19.44 -5.45
CA ILE A 172 -2.78 -20.05 -4.88
C ILE A 172 -2.04 -20.80 -5.98
N ARG A 173 -0.90 -20.25 -6.41
CA ARG A 173 -0.10 -20.78 -7.52
C ARG A 173 1.23 -21.29 -6.98
N GLU A 174 1.48 -22.59 -7.14
CA GLU A 174 2.68 -23.24 -6.61
C GLU A 174 2.90 -22.99 -5.10
N GLY A 175 1.79 -22.84 -4.35
CA GLY A 175 1.82 -22.55 -2.91
C GLY A 175 2.03 -21.07 -2.56
N LEU A 176 2.17 -20.18 -3.55
CA LEU A 176 2.29 -18.74 -3.38
C LEU A 176 0.94 -18.05 -3.60
N ILE A 177 0.72 -16.97 -2.85
CA ILE A 177 -0.45 -16.10 -3.04
C ILE A 177 -0.26 -15.35 -4.35
N ALA A 178 -1.22 -15.51 -5.27
CA ALA A 178 -1.32 -14.75 -6.50
C ALA A 178 -2.51 -13.79 -6.40
N ILE A 179 -2.31 -12.56 -6.86
CA ILE A 179 -3.28 -11.47 -6.72
C ILE A 179 -3.55 -10.86 -8.10
N LYS A 180 -4.82 -10.77 -8.48
CA LYS A 180 -5.26 -10.00 -9.65
C LYS A 180 -6.27 -8.97 -9.20
N ALA A 181 -5.93 -7.69 -9.36
CA ALA A 181 -6.73 -6.61 -8.80
C ALA A 181 -6.42 -5.27 -9.48
N PRO A 182 -7.36 -4.30 -9.49
CA PRO A 182 -7.10 -2.94 -9.98
C PRO A 182 -6.05 -2.19 -9.12
N GLN A 183 -5.82 -2.67 -7.89
CA GLN A 183 -4.84 -2.12 -6.93
C GLN A 183 -3.39 -2.54 -7.22
N VAL A 184 -3.13 -3.43 -8.18
CA VAL A 184 -1.78 -3.88 -8.52
C VAL A 184 -0.98 -2.74 -9.16
N ALA A 185 0.28 -2.61 -8.75
CA ALA A 185 1.23 -1.62 -9.24
C ALA A 185 1.49 -1.75 -10.75
N LEU A 186 1.99 -0.67 -11.36
CA LEU A 186 2.44 -0.69 -12.76
C LEU A 186 3.69 -1.56 -12.95
N GLY A 187 4.50 -1.69 -11.89
CA GLY A 187 5.73 -2.46 -11.89
C GLY A 187 6.76 -1.94 -10.91
N TYR A 188 7.98 -2.43 -11.03
CA TYR A 188 9.14 -1.83 -10.39
C TYR A 188 9.84 -0.85 -11.34
N LEU A 189 10.47 0.18 -10.79
CA LEU A 189 11.32 1.08 -11.56
C LEU A 189 12.50 0.33 -12.19
N HIS A 190 13.04 -0.64 -11.45
CA HIS A 190 14.15 -1.49 -11.86
C HIS A 190 13.84 -2.96 -11.55
N GLY A 191 14.24 -3.84 -12.46
CA GLY A 191 14.03 -5.28 -12.36
C GLY A 191 12.63 -5.73 -12.79
N ASP A 192 12.44 -7.05 -12.79
CA ASP A 192 11.21 -7.67 -13.27
C ASP A 192 10.11 -7.58 -12.20
N PHE A 193 8.92 -7.16 -12.64
CA PHE A 193 7.72 -7.25 -11.84
C PHE A 193 7.08 -8.63 -12.04
N PRO A 194 6.87 -9.43 -10.98
CA PRO A 194 6.45 -10.83 -11.10
C PRO A 194 4.96 -10.93 -11.43
N ILE A 195 4.58 -10.54 -12.64
CA ILE A 195 3.22 -10.63 -13.16
C ILE A 195 3.15 -11.69 -14.26
N ASN A 196 2.21 -12.62 -14.14
CA ASN A 196 1.96 -13.68 -15.12
C ASN A 196 0.46 -13.77 -15.39
N ASP A 197 0.06 -13.63 -16.66
CA ASP A 197 -1.35 -13.68 -17.09
C ASP A 197 -2.29 -12.74 -16.30
N GLY A 198 -1.77 -11.57 -15.93
CA GLY A 198 -2.48 -10.56 -15.13
C GLY A 198 -2.47 -10.82 -13.62
N TRP A 199 -1.80 -11.87 -13.16
CA TRP A 199 -1.65 -12.20 -11.75
C TRP A 199 -0.29 -11.77 -11.24
N PHE A 200 -0.28 -10.87 -10.26
CA PHE A 200 0.91 -10.55 -9.49
C PHE A 200 1.20 -11.69 -8.52
N ILE A 201 2.36 -12.33 -8.67
CA ILE A 201 2.80 -13.46 -7.86
C ILE A 201 3.63 -12.92 -6.70
N THR A 202 3.12 -13.09 -5.49
CA THR A 202 3.80 -12.65 -4.27
C THR A 202 4.91 -13.64 -3.88
N LYS A 203 5.70 -13.29 -2.86
CA LYS A 203 6.61 -14.23 -2.18
C LYS A 203 6.01 -14.84 -0.92
N ASP A 204 4.71 -14.62 -0.71
CA ASP A 204 4.01 -15.04 0.49
C ASP A 204 3.29 -16.36 0.21
N ARG A 205 3.42 -17.31 1.14
CA ARG A 205 2.70 -18.57 1.11
C ARG A 205 1.30 -18.38 1.67
N GLY A 206 0.33 -19.07 1.11
CA GLY A 206 -1.04 -19.00 1.59
C GLY A 206 -1.90 -20.17 1.18
N GLU A 207 -3.09 -20.24 1.77
CA GLU A 207 -4.14 -21.19 1.43
C GLU A 207 -5.51 -20.52 1.54
N LEU A 208 -6.48 -20.99 0.74
CA LEU A 208 -7.88 -20.59 0.86
C LEU A 208 -8.63 -21.62 1.70
N ARG A 209 -9.14 -21.22 2.86
CA ARG A 209 -10.00 -22.04 3.72
C ARG A 209 -11.36 -21.38 3.88
N GLU A 210 -12.42 -22.09 3.51
CA GLU A 210 -13.80 -21.58 3.60
C GLU A 210 -13.98 -20.22 2.89
N GLY A 211 -13.30 -20.02 1.76
CA GLY A 211 -13.33 -18.77 1.00
C GLY A 211 -12.54 -17.61 1.62
N LYS A 212 -11.77 -17.85 2.69
CA LYS A 212 -10.87 -16.88 3.31
C LYS A 212 -9.42 -17.23 3.05
N LEU A 213 -8.61 -16.20 2.77
CA LEU A 213 -7.17 -16.32 2.68
C LEU A 213 -6.55 -16.45 4.07
N GLN A 214 -5.75 -17.49 4.24
CA GLN A 214 -4.83 -17.66 5.35
C GLN A 214 -3.40 -17.49 4.84
N VAL A 215 -2.68 -16.50 5.37
CA VAL A 215 -1.26 -16.26 5.05
C VAL A 215 -0.40 -17.14 5.96
N LEU A 216 0.50 -17.92 5.38
CA LEU A 216 1.29 -18.93 6.08
C LEU A 216 2.72 -18.48 6.40
N GLY A 217 3.20 -17.41 5.78
CA GLY A 217 4.55 -16.88 5.96
C GLY A 217 5.17 -16.50 4.62
N ARG A 218 6.41 -16.01 4.62
CA ARG A 218 7.13 -15.69 3.37
C ARG A 218 8.13 -16.78 3.01
N THR A 219 8.24 -17.05 1.71
CA THR A 219 9.27 -17.96 1.18
C THR A 219 10.70 -17.48 1.40
N ASP A 220 10.90 -16.18 1.58
CA ASP A 220 12.21 -15.58 1.80
C ASP A 220 12.46 -15.17 3.27
N ASP A 221 11.55 -15.48 4.19
CA ASP A 221 11.78 -15.32 5.62
C ASP A 221 12.69 -16.44 6.12
N GLN A 222 13.97 -16.10 6.32
CA GLN A 222 14.95 -16.95 7.00
C GLN A 222 15.26 -16.37 8.38
N ILE A 223 15.16 -17.19 9.43
CA ILE A 223 15.80 -16.88 10.70
C ILE A 223 17.15 -17.60 10.76
N ILE A 224 18.20 -16.88 11.17
CA ILE A 224 19.48 -17.49 11.50
C ILE A 224 19.46 -17.78 13.01
N SER A 225 19.49 -19.06 13.37
CA SER A 225 19.53 -19.50 14.77
C SER A 225 20.68 -20.49 14.96
N GLY A 226 21.63 -20.18 15.85
CA GLY A 226 22.78 -21.04 16.12
C GLY A 226 23.75 -21.25 14.94
N GLY A 227 23.69 -20.41 13.90
CA GLY A 227 24.49 -20.55 12.68
C GLY A 227 23.80 -21.32 11.55
N GLU A 228 22.60 -21.85 11.79
CA GLU A 228 21.79 -22.57 10.80
C GLU A 228 20.67 -21.69 10.25
N LYS A 229 20.40 -21.84 8.95
CA LYS A 229 19.30 -21.15 8.27
C LYS A 229 18.01 -21.94 8.46
N ILE A 230 17.07 -21.37 9.20
CA ILE A 230 15.74 -21.96 9.39
C ILE A 230 14.76 -21.17 8.54
N SER A 231 14.08 -21.85 7.62
CA SER A 231 12.90 -21.30 6.93
C SER A 231 11.69 -21.51 7.84
N LEU A 232 10.91 -20.46 8.10
CA LEU A 232 9.69 -20.54 8.92
C LEU A 232 8.50 -21.06 8.11
#